data_AF-A0A2Z7CGH3-F1
#
_entry.id   AF-A0A2Z7CGH3-F1
#
_cell.length_a   1.000
_cell.length_b   1.000
_cell.length_c   1.000
_cell.angle_alpha   90.00
_cell.angle_beta   90.00
_cell.angle_gamma   90.00
#
_symmetry.space_group_name_H-M   'P 1'
#
loop_
_entity.id
_entity.type
_entity.pdbx_description
1 polymer ?
#
loop_
_entity_poly.entity_id
_entity_poly.type
_entity_poly.pdbx_seq_one_letter_code
_entity_poly.pdbx_strand_id
1 'polypeptide(L)'
;MKILKANTAMAITAGAPQWIEKTRMEYTPEDKKKANVDNVANNILYKTLDKNMFSKIKTCATAKAIWEKLIQIFRGDSGLIISS
;
A
#
# COMPACT_ATOMS: atom_id res chain seq x y z
N MET A 1 4.71 7.25 7.03
CA MET A 1 3.59 6.29 7.06
C MET A 1 2.38 7.02 6.51
N LYS A 2 1.95 6.68 5.29
CA LYS A 2 0.78 7.30 4.64
C LYS A 2 -0.37 6.31 4.71
N ILE A 3 -1.39 6.61 5.49
CA ILE A 3 -2.62 5.80 5.53
C ILE A 3 -3.63 6.50 4.62
N LEU A 4 -4.22 5.75 3.68
CA LEU A 4 -5.19 6.31 2.74
C LEU A 4 -6.61 5.93 3.16
N LYS A 5 -7.57 6.81 2.86
CA LYS A 5 -9.01 6.53 2.89
C LYS A 5 -9.63 6.85 1.53
N ALA A 6 -10.74 6.19 1.22
CA ALA A 6 -11.55 6.56 0.07
C ALA A 6 -12.20 7.93 0.32
N ASN A 7 -12.16 8.81 -0.68
CA ASN A 7 -12.83 10.09 -0.69
C ASN A 7 -14.26 9.90 -1.17
N THR A 8 -15.20 9.84 -0.23
CA THR A 8 -16.62 9.65 -0.51
C THR A 8 -17.27 10.86 -1.19
N ALA A 9 -16.67 12.06 -1.08
CA ALA A 9 -17.22 13.29 -1.66
C ALA A 9 -17.07 13.36 -3.19
N MET A 10 -16.01 12.78 -3.75
CA MET A 10 -15.76 12.76 -5.21
C MET A 10 -16.20 11.46 -5.90
N ALA A 11 -16.56 10.44 -5.12
CA ALA A 11 -17.01 9.14 -5.63
C ALA A 11 -18.34 9.24 -6.42
N ILE A 12 -19.09 10.34 -6.28
CA ILE A 12 -20.39 10.55 -6.95
C ILE A 12 -20.23 10.89 -8.44
N THR A 13 -19.04 11.34 -8.89
CA THR A 13 -18.88 11.91 -10.25
C THR A 13 -18.12 11.02 -11.25
N ALA A 14 -17.39 9.98 -10.83
CA ALA A 14 -16.51 9.24 -11.76
C ALA A 14 -16.39 7.72 -11.55
N GLY A 15 -17.22 7.09 -10.71
CA GLY A 15 -17.28 5.62 -10.58
C GLY A 15 -16.06 4.92 -9.94
N ALA A 16 -14.98 5.65 -9.64
CA ALA A 16 -13.81 5.14 -8.93
C ALA A 16 -13.57 5.91 -7.61
N PRO A 17 -13.23 5.23 -6.50
CA PRO A 17 -12.86 5.90 -5.26
C PRO A 17 -11.56 6.67 -5.45
N GLN A 18 -11.59 7.99 -5.24
CA GLN A 18 -10.35 8.76 -5.12
C GLN A 18 -9.74 8.51 -3.73
N TRP A 19 -8.47 8.14 -3.64
CA TRP A 19 -7.81 7.88 -2.35
C TRP A 19 -7.13 9.14 -1.83
N ILE A 20 -7.47 9.54 -0.59
CA ILE A 20 -6.87 10.70 0.09
C ILE A 20 -6.15 10.27 1.35
N GLU A 21 -5.08 10.98 1.70
CA GLU A 21 -4.31 10.69 2.91
C GLU A 21 -5.16 11.01 4.15
N LYS A 22 -5.30 10.03 5.05
CA LYS A 22 -5.92 10.21 6.36
C LYS A 22 -5.04 11.16 7.16
N THR A 23 -5.68 12.12 7.83
CA THR A 23 -4.97 12.92 8.83
C THR A 23 -4.67 12.06 10.07
N ARG A 24 -3.63 12.42 10.84
CA ARG A 24 -3.23 11.65 12.05
C ARG A 24 -4.38 11.50 13.06
N MET A 25 -5.30 12.45 13.08
CA MET A 25 -6.47 12.44 13.97
C MET A 25 -7.52 11.40 13.57
N GLU A 26 -7.49 10.92 12.32
CA GLU A 26 -8.45 9.95 11.78
C GLU A 26 -7.92 8.51 11.81
N TYR A 27 -6.76 8.28 12.42
CA TYR A 27 -6.13 6.95 12.48
C TYR A 27 -6.87 6.06 13.46
N THR A 28 -7.39 4.94 12.96
CA THR A 28 -8.02 3.93 13.80
C THR A 28 -6.97 2.99 14.42
N PRO A 29 -7.33 2.21 15.46
CA PRO A 29 -6.44 1.17 16.00
C PRO A 29 -5.98 0.17 14.93
N GLU A 30 -6.83 -0.15 13.96
CA GLU A 30 -6.52 -1.04 12.84
C GLU A 30 -5.46 -0.44 11.91
N ASP A 31 -5.55 0.88 11.65
CA ASP A 31 -4.54 1.59 10.86
C ASP A 31 -3.17 1.56 11.53
N LYS A 32 -3.13 1.72 12.86
CA LYS A 32 -1.90 1.61 13.66
C LYS A 32 -1.34 0.19 13.63
N LYS A 33 -2.20 -0.82 13.78
CA LYS A 33 -1.81 -2.24 13.70
C LYS A 33 -1.21 -2.58 12.33
N LYS A 34 -1.85 -2.14 11.26
CA LYS A 34 -1.37 -2.34 9.88
C LYS A 34 0.00 -1.71 9.67
N ALA A 35 0.17 -0.47 10.10
CA ALA A 35 1.46 0.21 9.98
C ALA A 35 2.58 -0.45 10.78
N ASN A 36 2.29 -1.01 11.95
CA ASN A 36 3.27 -1.78 12.71
C ASN A 36 3.72 -3.02 11.94
N VAL A 37 2.79 -3.76 11.33
CA VAL A 37 3.10 -4.92 10.48
C VAL A 37 3.93 -4.50 9.26
N ASP A 38 3.56 -3.42 8.58
CA ASP A 38 4.32 -2.87 7.46
C ASP A 38 5.75 -2.47 7.88
N ASN A 39 5.91 -1.89 9.07
CA ASN A 39 7.22 -1.50 9.58
C ASN A 39 8.09 -2.72 9.94
N VAL A 40 7.49 -3.77 10.51
CA VAL A 40 8.17 -5.04 10.79
C VAL A 40 8.62 -5.71 9.49
N ALA A 41 7.74 -5.78 8.47
CA ALA A 41 8.07 -6.34 7.17
C ALA A 41 9.21 -5.56 6.49
N ASN A 42 9.15 -4.22 6.51
CA ASN A 42 10.22 -3.38 6.01
C ASN A 42 11.55 -3.63 6.74
N ASN A 43 11.52 -3.71 8.08
CA ASN A 43 12.72 -3.96 8.87
C ASN A 43 13.36 -5.33 8.54
N ILE A 44 12.54 -6.36 8.33
CA ILE A 44 13.02 -7.68 7.90
C ILE A 44 13.65 -7.57 6.51
N LEU A 45 12.97 -6.94 5.55
CA LEU A 45 13.52 -6.76 4.20
C LEU A 45 14.84 -5.98 4.21
N TYR A 46 14.94 -4.90 4.98
CA TYR A 46 16.16 -4.11 5.12
C TYR A 46 17.30 -4.86 5.82
N LYS A 47 17.00 -5.79 6.74
CA LYS A 47 18.01 -6.61 7.42
C LYS A 47 18.47 -7.80 6.57
N THR A 48 17.57 -8.37 5.78
CA THR A 48 17.84 -9.54 4.94
C THR A 48 18.49 -9.17 3.62
N LEU A 49 18.18 -7.99 3.07
CA LEU A 49 18.71 -7.52 1.80
C LEU A 49 19.82 -6.49 2.04
N ASP A 50 20.98 -6.69 1.41
CA ASP A 50 21.98 -5.64 1.31
C ASP A 50 21.37 -4.36 0.68
N LYS A 51 21.83 -3.18 1.10
CA LYS A 51 21.28 -1.89 0.63
C LYS A 51 21.26 -1.77 -0.89
N ASN A 52 22.25 -2.32 -1.58
CA ASN A 52 22.32 -2.31 -3.03
C ASN A 52 21.25 -3.23 -3.65
N MET A 53 21.04 -4.41 -3.05
CA MET A 53 20.01 -5.35 -3.47
C MET A 53 18.60 -4.82 -3.21
N PHE A 54 18.38 -4.17 -2.06
CA PHE A 54 17.12 -3.51 -1.73
C PHE A 54 16.78 -2.42 -2.75
N SER A 55 17.75 -1.58 -3.14
CA SER A 55 17.54 -0.56 -4.17
C SER A 55 17.14 -1.17 -5.52
N LYS A 56 17.79 -2.26 -5.93
CA LYS A 56 17.47 -2.97 -7.18
C LYS A 56 16.08 -3.59 -7.16
N ILE A 57 15.69 -4.21 -6.06
CA ILE A 57 14.35 -4.81 -5.88
C ILE A 57 13.28 -3.72 -5.83
N LYS A 58 13.55 -2.61 -5.15
CA LYS A 58 12.64 -1.46 -5.08
C LYS A 58 12.33 -0.87 -6.46
N THR A 59 13.31 -0.87 -7.37
CA THR A 59 13.13 -0.40 -8.75
C THR A 59 12.76 -1.52 -9.73
N CYS A 60 12.65 -2.77 -9.28
CA CYS A 60 12.36 -3.89 -10.16
C CYS A 60 10.87 -3.89 -10.53
N ALA A 61 10.57 -3.54 -11.78
CA ALA A 61 9.21 -3.52 -12.31
C ALA A 61 8.52 -4.89 -12.22
N THR A 62 9.26 -5.99 -12.44
CA THR A 62 8.72 -7.35 -12.34
C THR A 62 8.34 -7.71 -10.89
N ALA A 63 9.20 -7.37 -9.91
CA ALA A 63 8.89 -7.61 -8.51
C ALA A 63 7.65 -6.83 -8.07
N LYS A 64 7.52 -5.57 -8.52
CA LYS A 64 6.33 -4.75 -8.30
C LYS A 64 5.07 -5.39 -8.91
N ALA A 65 5.13 -5.83 -10.16
CA ALA A 65 3.99 -6.45 -10.84
C ALA A 65 3.54 -7.76 -10.16
N ILE A 66 4.49 -8.59 -9.70
CA ILE A 66 4.17 -9.81 -8.94
C ILE A 66 3.49 -9.46 -7.61
N TRP A 67 4.03 -8.46 -6.90
CA TRP A 67 3.46 -8.01 -5.64
C TRP A 67 2.03 -7.46 -5.80
N GLU A 68 1.78 -6.67 -6.85
CA GLU A 68 0.44 -6.17 -7.17
C GLU A 68 -0.54 -7.30 -7.49
N LYS A 69 -0.12 -8.30 -8.28
CA LYS A 69 -0.95 -9.49 -8.55
C LYS A 69 -1.26 -10.27 -7.28
N LEU A 70 -0.29 -10.43 -6.37
CA LEU A 70 -0.53 -11.07 -5.07
C LEU A 70 -1.55 -10.30 -4.24
N ILE A 71 -1.44 -8.97 -4.16
CA ILE A 71 -2.41 -8.14 -3.45
C ILE A 71 -3.81 -8.31 -4.05
N GLN A 72 -3.94 -8.34 -5.38
CA GLN A 72 -5.22 -8.57 -6.06
C GLN A 72 -5.82 -9.94 -5.70
N ILE A 73 -5.02 -11.00 -5.79
CA ILE A 73 -5.45 -12.37 -5.47
C ILE A 73 -5.91 -12.48 -4.01
N PHE A 74 -5.15 -11.91 -3.06
CA PHE A 74 -5.41 -12.06 -1.63
C PHE A 74 -6.43 -11.06 -1.05
N ARG A 75 -6.72 -9.94 -1.74
CA ARG A 75 -7.82 -9.03 -1.34
C ARG A 75 -9.15 -9.34 -2.03
N GLY A 76 -9.16 -10.21 -3.04
CA GLY A 76 -10.32 -10.45 -3.89
C GLY A 76 -10.55 -9.28 -4.87
N ASP A 77 -11.24 -9.58 -5.98
CA ASP A 77 -11.54 -8.70 -7.13
C ASP A 77 -12.46 -7.49 -6.81
N SER A 78 -12.37 -6.94 -5.61
CA SER A 78 -12.87 -5.59 -5.30
C SER A 78 -11.87 -4.57 -5.83
N GLY A 79 -11.84 -4.44 -7.15
CA GLY A 79 -10.90 -3.62 -7.90
C GLY A 79 -10.89 -2.15 -7.47
N LEU A 80 -9.68 -1.59 -7.40
CA LEU A 80 -9.25 -0.45 -8.22
C LEU A 80 -7.85 -0.01 -7.78
N ILE A 81 -6.87 -0.52 -8.53
CA ILE A 81 -5.68 0.18 -9.04
C ILE A 81 -4.99 1.12 -8.03
N ILE A 82 -4.00 0.58 -7.32
CA ILE A 82 -2.98 1.38 -6.64
C ILE A 82 -1.84 1.66 -7.63
N SER A 83 -2.08 2.45 -8.67
CA SER A 83 -0.99 3.04 -9.46
C SER A 83 -1.51 4.03 -10.51
N SER A 84 -1.44 5.33 -10.19
CA SER A 84 -0.64 6.31 -10.92
C SER A 84 -0.55 7.59 -10.09
#